data_AF-A0A7V9UY62-F1
#
_entry.id   AF-A0A7V9UY62-F1
#
_cell.length_a   1.000
_cell.length_b   1.000
_cell.length_c   1.000
_cell.angle_alpha   90.00
_cell.angle_beta   90.00
_cell.angle_gamma   90.00
#
_symmetry.space_group_name_H-M   'P 1'
#
loop_
_entity.id
_entity.type
_entity.pdbx_description
1 polymer ?
#
loop_
_entity_poly.entity_id
_entity_poly.type
_entity_poly.pdbx_seq_one_letter_code
_entity_poly.pdbx_strand_id
1 'polypeptide(L)'
;MAEDPLLRSIETKLTAVLALMADSHLRAHGTQRQQRPRSLDRILTDTGLSAREVGKLLSKTERAVHLALQAEKTSLGKAPKGRVETQD
;
A
#
# COMPACT_ATOMS: atom_id res chain seq x y z
N MET A 1 -9.81 -7.21 -27.56
CA MET A 1 -9.96 -5.78 -27.87
C MET A 1 -8.80 -5.08 -27.19
N ALA A 2 -7.97 -4.30 -27.90
CA ALA A 2 -6.89 -3.56 -27.27
C ALA A 2 -7.51 -2.45 -26.40
N GLU A 3 -7.25 -2.50 -25.10
CA GLU A 3 -7.69 -1.48 -24.14
C GLU A 3 -7.05 -0.14 -24.53
N ASP A 4 -7.85 0.93 -24.60
CA ASP A 4 -7.37 2.26 -24.97
C ASP A 4 -6.28 2.71 -23.97
N PRO A 5 -5.05 3.04 -24.41
CA PRO A 5 -3.97 3.46 -23.53
C PRO A 5 -4.33 4.65 -22.63
N LEU A 6 -5.19 5.56 -23.11
CA LEU A 6 -5.68 6.69 -22.33
C LEU A 6 -6.63 6.21 -21.24
N LEU A 7 -7.58 5.33 -21.58
CA LEU A 7 -8.53 4.76 -20.62
C LEU A 7 -7.80 4.03 -19.50
N ARG A 8 -6.82 3.19 -19.84
CA ARG A 8 -5.99 2.48 -18.85
C ARG A 8 -5.23 3.42 -17.92
N SER A 9 -4.72 4.53 -18.46
CA SER A 9 -4.04 5.56 -17.68
C SER A 9 -4.98 6.26 -16.70
N ILE A 10 -6.22 6.55 -17.13
CA ILE A 10 -7.26 7.14 -16.28
C ILE A 10 -7.64 6.17 -15.17
N GLU A 11 -7.94 4.91 -15.49
CA GLU A 11 -8.30 3.87 -14.51
C GLU A 11 -7.20 3.68 -13.46
N THR A 12 -5.94 3.62 -13.90
CA THR A 12 -4.78 3.48 -12.98
C THR A 12 -4.70 4.64 -11.99
N LYS A 13 -4.86 5.88 -12.48
CA LYS A 13 -4.80 7.08 -11.63
C LYS A 13 -6.00 7.19 -10.68
N LEU A 14 -7.21 6.90 -11.18
CA LEU A 14 -8.42 6.91 -10.36
C LEU A 14 -8.36 5.85 -9.26
N THR A 15 -7.92 4.64 -9.62
CA THR A 15 -7.70 3.55 -8.65
C THR A 15 -6.72 3.97 -7.57
N ALA A 16 -5.61 4.62 -7.94
CA ALA A 16 -4.63 5.12 -6.99
C ALA A 16 -5.21 6.18 -6.04
N VAL A 17 -5.93 7.17 -6.57
CA VAL A 17 -6.56 8.23 -5.75
C VAL A 17 -7.56 7.62 -4.77
N LEU A 18 -8.45 6.73 -5.24
CA LEU A 18 -9.44 6.08 -4.40
C LEU A 18 -8.80 5.22 -3.31
N ALA A 19 -7.73 4.48 -3.65
CA ALA A 19 -6.97 3.69 -2.69
C ALA A 19 -6.41 4.54 -1.55
N LEU A 20 -5.82 5.70 -1.90
CA LEU A 20 -5.23 6.63 -0.92
C LEU A 20 -6.29 7.28 -0.04
N MET A 21 -7.43 7.68 -0.63
CA MET A 21 -8.56 8.25 0.13
C MET A 21 -9.16 7.22 1.09
N ALA A 22 -9.39 6.00 0.61
CA ALA A 22 -9.92 4.91 1.42
C ALA A 22 -8.94 4.55 2.55
N ASP A 23 -7.64 4.46 2.28
CA ASP A 23 -6.63 4.20 3.29
C ASP A 23 -6.57 5.33 4.35
N SER A 24 -6.61 6.60 3.93
CA SER A 24 -6.65 7.74 4.87
C SER A 24 -7.90 7.69 5.76
N HIS A 25 -9.06 7.36 5.19
CA HIS A 25 -10.30 7.23 5.94
C HIS A 25 -10.23 6.08 6.95
N LEU A 26 -9.73 4.92 6.52
CA LEU A 26 -9.53 3.75 7.39
C LEU A 26 -8.49 4.01 8.49
N ARG A 27 -7.47 4.83 8.21
CA ARG A 27 -6.50 5.25 9.23
C ARG A 27 -7.09 6.17 10.29
N ALA A 28 -8.06 7.00 9.93
CA ALA A 28 -8.71 7.91 10.86
C ALA A 28 -9.87 7.26 11.64
N HIS A 29 -10.60 6.33 11.03
CA HIS A 29 -11.89 5.85 11.54
C HIS A 29 -12.05 4.33 11.58
N GLY A 30 -11.08 3.57 11.07
CA GLY A 30 -11.14 2.12 11.00
C GLY A 30 -10.79 1.42 12.32
N THR A 31 -10.81 0.09 12.29
CA THR A 31 -10.36 -0.76 13.39
C THR A 31 -8.87 -0.56 13.70
N GLN A 32 -8.42 -0.94 14.90
CA GLN A 32 -7.00 -0.83 15.30
C GLN A 32 -6.03 -1.48 14.29
N ARG A 33 -6.44 -2.54 13.59
CA ARG A 33 -5.65 -3.16 12.53
C ARG A 33 -5.53 -2.27 11.28
N GLN A 34 -6.61 -1.59 10.90
CA GLN A 34 -6.67 -0.71 9.74
C GLN A 34 -5.99 0.64 9.97
N GLN A 35 -5.85 1.06 11.23
CA GLN A 35 -5.12 2.27 11.62
C GLN A 35 -3.60 2.15 11.51
N ARG A 36 -3.08 0.92 11.33
CA ARG A 36 -1.63 0.71 11.19
C ARG A 36 -1.11 1.36 9.90
N PRO A 37 0.01 2.10 9.98
CA PRO A 37 0.65 2.63 8.78
C PRO A 37 1.01 1.51 7.79
N ARG A 38 0.72 1.75 6.51
CA ARG A 38 1.09 0.88 5.38
C ARG A 38 1.91 1.69 4.38
N SER A 39 2.79 1.05 3.62
CA SER A 39 3.49 1.74 2.55
C SER A 39 2.54 2.09 1.40
N LEU A 40 2.87 3.15 0.64
CA LEU A 40 2.15 3.47 -0.60
C LEU A 40 2.23 2.31 -1.60
N ASP A 41 3.39 1.65 -1.67
CA ASP A 41 3.59 0.47 -2.52
C ASP A 41 2.56 -0.62 -2.19
N ARG A 42 2.31 -0.88 -0.90
CA ARG A 42 1.32 -1.85 -0.44
C ARG A 42 -0.11 -1.42 -0.70
N ILE A 43 -0.46 -0.18 -0.35
CA ILE A 43 -1.81 0.37 -0.56
C ILE A 43 -2.21 0.24 -2.03
N LEU A 44 -1.32 0.61 -2.95
CA LEU A 44 -1.59 0.58 -4.39
C LEU A 44 -1.56 -0.84 -4.97
N THR A 45 -0.73 -1.74 -4.45
CA THR A 45 -0.70 -3.14 -4.94
C THR A 45 -1.93 -3.92 -4.47
N ASP A 46 -2.44 -3.63 -3.27
CA ASP A 46 -3.65 -4.29 -2.72
C ASP A 46 -4.92 -3.97 -3.52
N THR A 47 -4.92 -2.92 -4.35
CA THR A 47 -6.04 -2.60 -5.27
C THR A 47 -5.93 -3.27 -6.63
N GLY A 48 -4.93 -4.11 -6.83
CA GLY A 48 -4.73 -4.87 -8.08
C GLY A 48 -3.84 -4.16 -9.11
N LEU A 49 -3.26 -3.01 -8.80
CA LEU A 49 -2.26 -2.39 -9.67
C LEU A 49 -0.98 -3.24 -9.71
N SER A 50 -0.42 -3.41 -10.90
CA SER A 50 0.85 -4.11 -11.08
C SER A 50 2.02 -3.31 -10.48
N ALA A 51 3.10 -3.99 -10.09
CA ALA A 51 4.31 -3.33 -9.60
C ALA A 51 4.90 -2.32 -10.61
N ARG A 52 4.69 -2.57 -11.91
CA ARG A 52 5.06 -1.63 -12.99
C ARG A 52 4.21 -0.37 -12.97
N GLU A 53 2.89 -0.49 -12.81
CA GLU A 53 1.97 0.67 -12.71
C GLU A 53 2.25 1.47 -11.45
N VAL A 54 2.44 0.80 -10.31
CA VAL A 54 2.85 1.42 -9.05
C VAL A 54 4.19 2.16 -9.20
N GLY A 55 5.16 1.54 -9.86
CA GLY A 55 6.45 2.17 -10.15
C GLY A 55 6.31 3.46 -10.94
N LYS A 56 5.47 3.48 -11.99
CA LYS A 56 5.18 4.70 -12.75
C LYS A 56 4.53 5.78 -11.90
N LEU A 57 3.58 5.43 -11.05
CA LEU A 57 2.88 6.38 -10.18
C LEU A 57 3.80 6.99 -9.11
N LEU A 58 4.74 6.20 -8.58
CA LEU A 58 5.62 6.60 -7.48
C LEU A 58 7.02 7.04 -7.95
N SER A 59 7.26 7.14 -9.26
CA SER A 59 8.59 7.42 -9.84
C SER A 59 9.67 6.44 -9.36
N LYS A 60 9.32 5.15 -9.28
CA LYS A 60 10.20 4.04 -8.87
C LYS A 60 10.34 3.02 -9.99
N THR A 61 11.39 2.21 -9.93
CA THR A 61 11.49 1.00 -10.76
C THR A 61 10.57 -0.09 -10.23
N GLU A 62 10.09 -0.97 -11.10
CA GLU A 62 9.29 -2.15 -10.73
C GLU A 62 10.01 -3.01 -9.68
N ARG A 63 11.33 -3.18 -9.83
CA ARG A 63 12.17 -3.88 -8.85
C ARG A 63 12.15 -3.20 -7.48
N ALA A 64 12.20 -1.88 -7.42
CA ALA A 64 12.15 -1.14 -6.15
C ALA A 64 10.82 -1.34 -5.43
N VAL A 65 9.70 -1.43 -6.17
CA VAL A 65 8.38 -1.74 -5.61
C VAL A 65 8.36 -3.14 -4.99
N HIS A 66 8.88 -4.16 -5.70
CA HIS A 66 8.97 -5.52 -5.17
C HIS A 66 9.82 -5.60 -3.89
N LEU A 67 10.96 -4.90 -3.85
CA LEU A 67 11.81 -4.85 -2.67
C LEU A 67 11.10 -4.17 -1.49
N ALA A 68 10.36 -3.08 -1.73
CA ALA A 68 9.57 -2.41 -0.69
C ALA A 68 8.51 -3.34 -0.09
N LEU A 69 7.77 -4.07 -0.94
CA LEU A 69 6.75 -5.02 -0.50
C LEU A 69 7.34 -6.19 0.32
N GLN A 70 8.51 -6.68 -0.06
CA GLN A 70 9.22 -7.72 0.71
C GLN A 70 9.68 -7.19 2.08
N ALA A 71 10.26 -5.99 2.11
CA ALA A 71 10.70 -5.36 3.35
C ALA A 71 9.53 -5.18 4.34
N GLU A 72 8.38 -4.71 3.86
CA GLU A 72 7.18 -4.51 4.69
C GLU A 72 6.61 -5.83 5.24
N LYS A 73 6.65 -6.92 4.46
CA LYS A 73 6.26 -8.25 4.95
C LYS A 73 7.16 -8.70 6.11
N THR A 74 8.46 -8.42 6.03
CA THR A 74 9.41 -8.79 7.10
C THR A 74 9.29 -7.91 8.34
N SER A 75 8.92 -6.63 8.21
CA SER A 75 8.72 -5.73 9.36
C SER A 75 7.45 -6.08 10.15
N LEU A 76 6.36 -6.44 9.47
CA LEU A 76 5.12 -6.89 10.12
C LEU A 76 5.29 -8.20 10.91
N GLY A 77 6.23 -9.06 10.52
CA GLY A 77 6.55 -10.31 11.24
C GLY A 77 7.40 -10.12 12.50
N LYS A 78 8.04 -8.95 12.68
CA LYS A 78 8.97 -8.68 13.79
C LYS A 78 8.39 -7.80 14.91
N ALA A 79 7.09 -7.48 14.88
CA ALA A 79 6.47 -6.71 15.96
C ALA A 79 6.67 -7.43 17.31
N PRO A 80 7.28 -6.79 18.32
CA PRO A 80 7.57 -7.43 19.59
C PRO A 80 6.27 -7.78 20.31
N LYS A 81 6.17 -9.02 20.80
CA LYS A 81 5.17 -9.41 21.79
C LYS A 81 5.31 -8.48 23.00
N GLY A 82 4.15 -8.11 23.56
CA GLY A 82 3.95 -7.05 24.55
C GLY A 82 5.09 -6.85 25.55
N ARG A 83 5.47 -5.58 25.70
CA ARG A 83 6.14 -5.10 26.90
C ARG A 83 5.12 -5.26 28.03
N VAL A 84 5.29 -6.29 28.86
CA VAL A 84 4.53 -6.48 30.08
C VAL A 84 4.76 -5.23 30.93
N GLU A 85 3.68 -4.54 31.28
CA GLU A 85 3.69 -3.51 32.32
C GLU A 85 4.15 -4.17 33.62
N THR A 86 5.36 -3.88 34.05
CA THR A 86 5.73 -4.04 35.46
C THR A 86 5.22 -2.80 36.18
N GLN A 87 4.02 -2.92 36.76
CA GLN A 87 3.68 -2.25 38.00
C GLN A 87 4.37 -3.01 39.14
N ASP A 88 5.27 -2.35 39.85
CA ASP A 88 5.36 -2.27 41.31
C ASP A 88 6.60 -1.45 41.72
#